data_AF-A0A7V8F3L4-F1
#
_entry.id   AF-A0A7V8F3L4-F1
#
_cell.length_a   1.000
_cell.length_b   1.000
_cell.length_c   1.000
_cell.angle_alpha   90.00
_cell.angle_beta   90.00
_cell.angle_gamma   90.00
#
_symmetry.space_group_name_H-M   'P 1'
#
loop_
_entity.id
_entity.type
_entity.pdbx_description
1 polymer ?
#
loop_
_entity_poly.entity_id
_entity_poly.type
_entity_poly.pdbx_seq_one_letter_code
_entity_poly.pdbx_strand_id
1 'polypeptide(L)' 'MSRFIAVVHGWHVESKGFDVHELKARNSQTADDEACLLAARRDAAFDRTAYVVVEVDDREHLPRRLTWRERLTGRIE' A
#
# COMPACT_ATOMS: atom_id res chain seq x y z
N MET A 1 2.85 -11.53 -13.99
CA MET A 1 3.82 -10.97 -13.05
C MET A 1 3.07 -10.19 -12.02
N SER A 2 3.13 -10.62 -10.75
CA SER A 2 2.57 -9.86 -9.64
C SER A 2 3.03 -8.41 -9.69
N ARG A 3 2.09 -7.48 -9.52
CA ARG A 3 2.39 -6.07 -9.34
C ARG A 3 2.49 -5.75 -7.86
N PHE A 4 3.34 -4.81 -7.49
CA PHE A 4 3.49 -4.37 -6.11
C PHE A 4 2.96 -2.95 -5.97
N ILE A 5 2.23 -2.71 -4.88
CA ILE A 5 1.64 -1.41 -4.56
C ILE A 5 2.10 -1.02 -3.16
N ALA A 6 2.69 0.15 -3.00
CA ALA A 6 2.92 0.76 -1.71
C ALA A 6 1.72 1.63 -1.33
N VAL A 7 1.12 1.37 -0.18
CA VAL A 7 0.11 2.23 0.44
C VAL A 7 0.80 3.00 1.56
N VAL A 8 0.90 4.31 1.41
CA VAL A 8 1.58 5.22 2.33
C VAL A 8 0.53 6.07 3.04
N HIS A 9 0.62 6.14 4.37
CA HIS A 9 -0.19 7.01 5.20
C HIS A 9 0.71 8.07 5.83
N GLY A 10 0.46 9.34 5.50
CA GLY A 10 1.09 10.48 6.16
C GLY A 10 0.11 11.19 7.10
N TRP A 11 0.59 11.60 8.27
CA TRP A 11 -0.19 12.41 9.19
C TRP A 11 0.64 13.52 9.87
N HIS A 12 0.05 14.71 9.90
CA HIS A 12 0.55 15.85 10.66
C HIS A 12 -0.62 16.64 11.25
N VAL A 13 -0.80 16.53 12.58
CA VAL A 13 -1.95 17.07 13.35
C VAL A 13 -3.30 16.44 12.98
N GLU A 14 -3.53 16.18 11.69
CA GLU A 14 -4.65 15.43 11.13
C GLU A 14 -4.18 14.40 10.08
N SER A 15 -5.00 13.37 9.84
CA SER A 15 -4.74 12.34 8.84
C SER A 15 -5.09 12.85 7.44
N LYS A 16 -4.16 12.74 6.48
CA LYS A 16 -4.39 13.15 5.08
C LYS A 16 -4.90 12.01 4.18
N GLY A 17 -5.23 10.86 4.76
CA GLY A 17 -5.66 9.68 4.00
C GLY A 17 -4.48 8.87 3.46
N PHE A 18 -4.79 7.92 2.57
CA PHE A 18 -3.83 6.96 2.04
C PHE A 18 -3.44 7.31 0.61
N ASP A 19 -2.13 7.35 0.35
CA ASP A 19 -1.58 7.47 -0.99
C ASP A 19 -1.13 6.10 -1.50
N VAL A 20 -1.49 5.81 -2.74
CA VAL A 20 -1.28 4.50 -3.34
C VAL A 20 -0.31 4.66 -4.50
N HIS A 21 0.85 4.01 -4.42
CA HIS A 21 1.91 4.07 -5.42
C HIS A 21 2.14 2.68 -6.00
N GLU A 22 2.01 2.55 -7.32
CA GLU A 22 2.46 1.34 -8.02
C GLU A 22 3.99 1.33 -8.11
N LEU A 23 4.59 0.22 -7.71
CA LEU A 23 6.04 0.04 -7.63
C LEU A 23 6.58 -0.65 -8.89
N LYS A 24 7.83 -0.36 -9.22
CA LYS A 24 8.52 -1.01 -10.36
C LYS A 24 9.24 -2.29 -9.96
N ALA A 25 9.25 -2.59 -8.67
CA ALA A 25 9.82 -3.80 -8.10
C ALA A 25 9.26 -5.09 -8.74
N ARG A 26 10.11 -6.11 -8.79
CA ARG A 26 9.76 -7.45 -9.33
C ARG A 26 9.72 -8.53 -8.26
N ASN A 27 10.11 -8.20 -7.04
CA ASN A 27 10.10 -9.10 -5.90
C ASN A 27 9.80 -8.31 -4.62
N SER A 28 9.38 -9.03 -3.58
CA SER A 28 8.97 -8.44 -2.30
C SER A 28 10.05 -7.58 -1.64
N GLN A 29 11.32 -8.01 -1.67
CA GLN A 29 12.42 -7.26 -1.05
C GLN A 29 12.62 -5.90 -1.73
N THR A 30 12.73 -5.88 -3.05
CA THR A 30 12.90 -4.64 -3.82
C THR A 30 11.68 -3.72 -3.72
N ALA A 31 10.49 -4.31 -3.54
CA ALA A 31 9.26 -3.55 -3.32
C ALA A 31 9.26 -2.87 -1.94
N ASP A 32 9.70 -3.58 -0.91
CA ASP A 32 9.84 -3.03 0.44
C ASP A 32 10.89 -1.90 0.48
N ASP A 33 12.04 -2.11 -0.17
CA ASP A 33 13.09 -1.08 -0.25
C ASP A 33 12.59 0.19 -0.97
N GLU A 34 11.85 0.03 -2.08
CA GLU A 34 11.25 1.15 -2.83
C GLU A 34 10.19 1.89 -2.00
N ALA A 35 9.33 1.15 -1.28
CA ALA A 35 8.30 1.71 -0.42
C ALA A 35 8.90 2.44 0.80
N CYS A 36 9.93 1.88 1.42
CA CYS A 36 10.68 2.50 2.51
C CYS A 36 11.27 3.85 2.07
N LEU A 37 11.91 3.87 0.90
CA LEU A 37 12.49 5.09 0.33
C LEU A 37 11.40 6.14 0.02
N LEU A 38 10.23 5.72 -0.47
CA LEU A 38 9.08 6.61 -0.70
C LEU A 38 8.57 7.22 0.62
N ALA A 39 8.41 6.41 1.66
CA ALA A 39 7.96 6.86 2.97
C ALA A 39 8.98 7.82 3.62
N ALA A 40 10.27 7.48 3.57
CA ALA A 40 11.36 8.28 4.11
C ALA A 40 11.51 9.63 3.40
N ARG A 41 11.31 9.68 2.07
CA ARG A 41 11.31 10.95 1.31
C ARG A 41 10.17 11.88 1.69
N ARG A 42 9.09 11.32 2.24
CA ARG A 42 7.90 12.07 2.67
C ARG A 42 7.95 12.46 4.14
N ASP A 43 8.79 11.81 4.94
CA ASP A 43 9.05 12.15 6.35
C ASP A 43 9.80 13.50 6.43
N ALA A 44 9.05 14.60 6.27
CA ALA A 44 9.52 15.93 6.62
C ALA A 44 9.47 16.08 8.15
N ALA A 45 10.19 17.06 8.72
CA ALA A 45 10.39 17.24 10.17
C ALA A 45 9.13 17.25 11.07
N PHE A 46 7.94 17.24 10.48
CA PHE A 46 6.64 17.27 11.14
C PHE A 46 5.63 16.22 10.64
N ASP A 47 5.85 15.57 9.48
CA ASP A 47 4.87 14.65 8.86
C ASP A 47 5.31 13.21 9.09
N ARG A 48 4.66 12.51 10.03
CA ARG A 48 4.97 11.10 10.31
C ARG A 48 4.39 10.25 9.20
N THR A 49 5.14 9.26 8.75
CA THR A 49 4.70 8.35 7.69
C THR A 49 4.74 6.89 8.14
N ALA A 50 3.74 6.13 7.69
CA ALA A 50 3.72 4.67 7.72
C ALA A 50 3.43 4.15 6.33
N TYR A 51 3.88 2.95 6.02
CA TYR A 51 3.60 2.33 4.73
C TYR A 51 3.35 0.83 4.87
N VAL A 52 2.66 0.26 3.89
CA VAL A 52 2.52 -1.17 3.70
C VAL A 52 2.66 -1.50 2.21
N VAL A 53 3.34 -2.61 1.92
CA VAL A 53 3.46 -3.14 0.56
C VAL A 53 2.42 -4.23 0.37
N VAL A 54 1.67 -4.14 -0.73
CA VAL A 54 0.69 -5.13 -1.15
C VAL A 54 1.18 -5.74 -2.45
N GLU A 55 1.40 -7.05 -2.44
CA GLU A 55 1.56 -7.83 -3.65
C GLU A 55 0.18 -8.15 -4.22
N VAL A 56 -0.03 -7.89 -5.50
CA VAL A 56 -1.24 -8.26 -6.24
C VAL A 56 -0.83 -9.23 -7.33
N ASP A 57 -1.16 -10.51 -7.14
CA ASP A 57 -0.93 -11.53 -8.16
C ASP A 57 -1.85 -11.26 -9.36
N ASP A 58 -1.36 -11.52 -10.58
CA ASP A 58 -2.15 -11.42 -11.81
C ASP A 58 -3.32 -12.42 -11.85
N ARG A 59 -3.25 -13.46 -11.02
CA ARG A 59 -4.32 -14.46 -10.88
C ARG A 59 -5.39 -14.04 -9.87
N GLU A 60 -5.14 -13.01 -9.07
CA GLU A 60 -6.14 -12.48 -8.14
C GLU A 60 -7.18 -11.66 -8.91
N HIS A 61 -8.23 -12.34 -9.35
CA HIS A 61 -9.44 -11.71 -9.83
C HIS A 61 -10.57 -11.95 -8.85
N LEU A 62 -11.22 -10.87 -8.41
CA LEU A 62 -12.44 -10.97 -7.62
C LEU A 62 -13.61 -11.32 -8.56
N PRO A 63 -14.24 -12.49 -8.42
CA PRO A 63 -15.36 -12.90 -9.28
C PRO A 63 -16.60 -12.02 -9.07
N ARG A 64 -16.66 -11.28 -7.96
CA ARG A 64 -17.73 -10.35 -7.61
C ARG A 64 -17.17 -9.13 -6.87
N ARG A 65 -17.96 -8.05 -6.83
CA ARG A 65 -17.65 -6.92 -5.94
C ARG A 65 -17.62 -7.37 -4.49
N LEU A 66 -16.61 -6.91 -3.74
CA LEU A 66 -16.53 -7.10 -2.29
C LEU A 66 -17.66 -6.38 -1.58
N THR A 67 -18.27 -7.07 -0.62
CA THR A 67 -19.17 -6.50 0.38
C THR A 67 -18.40 -5.55 1.30
N TRP A 68 -19.12 -4.69 2.02
CA TRP A 68 -18.52 -3.78 2.99
C TRP A 68 -17.72 -4.49 4.08
N ARG A 69 -18.20 -5.65 4.53
CA ARG A 69 -17.51 -6.46 5.55
C ARG A 69 -16.17 -6.96 5.04
N GLU A 70 -16.14 -7.50 3.82
CA GLU A 70 -14.90 -8.00 3.20
C GLU A 70 -13.91 -6.86 2.94
N ARG A 71 -14.40 -5.67 2.53
CA ARG A 71 -13.56 -4.47 2.37
C ARG A 71 -12.93 -4.01 3.68
N LEU A 72 -13.68 -4.06 4.78
CA LEU A 72 -13.21 -3.61 6.09
C LEU A 72 -12.30 -4.63 6.77
N THR A 73 -12.54 -5.93 6.56
CA THR A 73 -11.81 -7.00 7.24
C THR A 73 -10.67 -7.58 6.42
N GLY A 74 -10.67 -7.36 5.10
CA GLY A 74 -9.72 -7.97 4.17
C GLY A 74 -9.90 -9.49 4.01
N ARG A 75 -10.99 -10.07 4.55
CA ARG A 75 -11.29 -11.50 4.45
C ARG A 75 -12.36 -11.71 3.39
N ILE A 76 -12.11 -12.62 2.44
CA ILE A 76 -13.07 -13.02 1.41
C ILE A 76 -13.87 -14.21 1.96
N GLU A 77 -15.20 -14.14 1.92
CA GLU A 77 -16.13 -15.21 2.32
C GLU A 77 -16.89 -15.80 1.11
#